data_AF-A0A7Y9GBP8-F1
#
_entry.id   AF-A0A7Y9GBP8-F1
#
_cell.length_a   1.000
_cell.length_b   1.000
_cell.length_c   1.000
_cell.angle_alpha   90.00
_cell.angle_beta   90.00
_cell.angle_gamma   90.00
#
_symmetry.space_group_name_H-M   'P 1'
#
loop_
_entity.id
_entity.type
_entity.pdbx_description
1 polymer ?
#
loop_
_entity_poly.entity_id
_entity_poly.type
_entity_poly.pdbx_seq_one_letter_code
_entity_poly.pdbx_strand_id
1 'polypeptide(L)'
;MRQVLTRRRQGPRDEPGRRLVARTRIVVLGAAGVVVAGGAGLATVGLGGGGDPAAARSALPPATAAIERTTLVETQDVDGTLGYGGARTVAGAGQGTLTWLAGPGSVVSRGRAVYRVDDRPVPLLYGGLPLYRTLAEGTKGSDVLQFERNLRALGYTGFTVDKTYDAATAAAVRRWQDALGVDETGRVAPGAAVVAPGRIRVAERKANVGDRVGGPVLTYTGTTRVVSVDLDVEYQRLARKGAEVEIELPSGDTVTGRISSVGKVAKEGAEDRPTTVEVEIAVAGRAKLGSYDKAPVEVHLTANRHPDVFAVPIGALIARGDGGYAVQVVQNGRVRTVPVETGVFTEGRVEISGAGLAEGMKVGVPS
;
A
#
# COMPACT_ATOMS: atom_id res chain seq x y z
N MET A 1 -9.05 70.33 -4.77
CA MET A 1 -8.55 69.76 -6.05
C MET A 1 -9.12 68.35 -6.17
N ARG A 2 -10.25 68.19 -6.86
CA ARG A 2 -10.38 67.72 -8.26
C ARG A 2 -9.85 66.28 -8.48
N GLN A 3 -10.83 65.39 -8.64
CA GLN A 3 -10.91 64.10 -9.35
C GLN A 3 -9.67 63.63 -10.13
N VAL A 4 -9.44 62.31 -10.18
CA VAL A 4 -9.65 61.50 -11.41
C VAL A 4 -9.97 60.05 -11.03
N LEU A 5 -11.15 59.59 -11.46
CA LEU A 5 -11.56 58.20 -11.57
C LEU A 5 -10.74 57.51 -12.67
N THR A 6 -10.32 56.26 -12.46
CA THR A 6 -10.09 55.35 -13.59
C THR A 6 -10.63 53.96 -13.26
N ARG A 7 -11.93 53.83 -13.52
CA ARG A 7 -12.65 52.57 -13.71
C ARG A 7 -12.03 51.87 -14.92
N ARG A 8 -11.23 50.81 -14.72
CA ARG A 8 -10.87 49.89 -15.79
C ARG A 8 -11.86 48.74 -15.80
N ARG A 9 -12.80 48.78 -16.75
CA ARG A 9 -13.56 47.62 -17.21
C ARG A 9 -12.56 46.59 -17.75
N GLN A 10 -12.52 45.40 -17.15
CA GLN A 10 -12.09 44.20 -17.85
C GLN A 10 -13.35 43.38 -18.14
N GLY A 11 -13.74 43.37 -19.42
CA GLY A 11 -14.71 42.42 -19.94
C GLY A 11 -14.08 41.01 -19.99
N PRO A 12 -14.91 39.97 -20.06
CA PRO A 12 -14.47 38.59 -20.06
C PRO A 12 -13.74 38.29 -21.37
N ARG A 13 -12.56 37.65 -21.29
CA ARG A 13 -11.85 37.14 -22.45
C ARG A 13 -11.55 35.67 -22.25
N ASP A 14 -12.34 34.89 -22.98
CA ASP A 14 -11.99 33.70 -23.75
C ASP A 14 -11.13 32.65 -23.06
N GLU A 15 -11.84 31.66 -22.53
CA GLU A 15 -11.35 30.32 -22.25
C GLU A 15 -10.82 29.65 -23.53
N PRO A 16 -9.58 29.13 -23.53
CA PRO A 16 -9.16 28.16 -24.52
C PRO A 16 -9.75 26.79 -24.17
N GLY A 17 -10.77 26.40 -24.93
CA GLY A 17 -11.43 25.10 -24.85
C GLY A 17 -10.45 23.94 -24.88
N ARG A 18 -10.46 23.15 -23.81
CA ARG A 18 -9.74 21.87 -23.77
C ARG A 18 -10.74 20.73 -23.95
N ARG A 19 -10.71 20.22 -25.18
CA ARG A 19 -11.48 19.10 -25.72
C ARG A 19 -11.66 17.97 -24.68
N LEU A 20 -12.91 17.73 -24.30
CA LEU A 20 -13.37 16.47 -23.71
C LEU A 20 -13.11 15.35 -24.71
N VAL A 21 -12.08 14.54 -24.46
CA VAL A 21 -11.88 13.27 -25.17
C VAL A 21 -12.83 12.27 -24.53
N ALA A 22 -14.04 12.21 -25.05
CA ALA A 22 -14.98 11.13 -24.76
C ALA A 22 -14.35 9.80 -25.18
N ARG A 23 -13.94 8.98 -24.22
CA ARG A 23 -13.56 7.59 -24.47
C ARG A 23 -14.83 6.77 -24.63
N THR A 24 -15.33 6.71 -25.85
CA THR A 24 -16.35 5.76 -26.28
C THR A 24 -15.80 4.34 -26.08
N ARG A 25 -16.33 3.60 -25.09
CA ARG A 25 -16.12 2.16 -24.99
C ARG A 25 -16.94 1.49 -26.09
N ILE A 26 -16.26 1.12 -27.18
CA ILE A 26 -16.83 0.26 -28.23
C ILE A 26 -16.97 -1.15 -27.63
N VAL A 27 -18.21 -1.59 -27.47
CA VAL A 27 -18.55 -2.99 -27.21
C VAL A 27 -18.44 -3.73 -28.54
N VAL A 28 -17.44 -4.61 -28.66
CA VAL A 28 -17.32 -5.52 -29.80
C VAL A 28 -18.18 -6.76 -29.51
N LEU A 29 -19.35 -6.82 -30.13
CA LEU A 29 -20.16 -8.03 -30.27
C LEU A 29 -19.46 -8.96 -31.27
N GLY A 30 -18.83 -10.01 -30.75
CA GLY A 30 -18.27 -11.11 -31.55
C GLY A 30 -19.30 -12.20 -31.78
N ALA A 31 -19.89 -12.22 -32.97
CA ALA A 31 -20.66 -13.35 -33.49
C ALA A 31 -19.74 -14.28 -34.30
N ALA A 32 -19.72 -15.56 -33.96
CA ALA A 32 -19.32 -16.69 -34.81
C ALA A 32 -19.61 -17.96 -34.00
N GLY A 33 -20.15 -19.05 -34.53
CA GLY A 33 -20.41 -19.46 -35.90
C GLY A 33 -20.66 -20.97 -35.79
N VAL A 34 -21.84 -21.39 -36.24
CA VAL A 34 -22.29 -22.78 -36.23
C VAL A 34 -21.35 -23.64 -37.08
N VAL A 35 -20.85 -24.74 -36.52
CA VAL A 35 -20.33 -25.87 -37.29
C VAL A 35 -21.19 -27.09 -36.98
N VAL A 36 -22.03 -27.43 -37.97
CA VAL A 36 -22.77 -28.69 -38.06
C VAL A 36 -21.83 -29.74 -38.66
N ALA A 37 -21.59 -30.81 -37.90
CA ALA A 37 -21.25 -32.14 -38.41
C ALA A 37 -22.09 -33.11 -37.57
N GLY A 38 -23.08 -33.83 -38.09
CA GLY A 38 -23.00 -34.70 -39.25
C GLY A 38 -22.71 -36.11 -38.74
N GLY A 39 -23.76 -36.84 -38.33
CA GLY A 39 -23.65 -38.20 -37.83
C GLY A 39 -25.00 -38.89 -37.80
N ALA A 40 -25.31 -39.62 -38.88
CA ALA A 40 -26.51 -40.40 -39.07
C ALA A 40 -26.56 -41.63 -38.14
N GLY A 41 -27.74 -41.91 -37.59
CA GLY A 41 -28.08 -43.16 -36.93
C GLY A 41 -29.56 -43.47 -37.15
N LEU A 42 -29.85 -44.29 -38.16
CA LEU A 42 -31.16 -44.86 -38.46
C LEU A 42 -31.61 -45.80 -37.32
N ALA A 43 -32.83 -45.62 -36.81
CA ALA A 43 -33.59 -46.67 -36.13
C ALA A 43 -35.10 -46.42 -36.26
N THR A 44 -35.67 -47.06 -37.28
CA THR A 44 -37.03 -47.63 -37.41
C THR A 44 -38.20 -47.06 -36.62
N VAL A 45 -39.21 -46.61 -37.36
CA VAL A 45 -40.59 -46.39 -36.91
C VAL A 45 -41.21 -47.72 -36.44
N GLY A 46 -41.54 -47.79 -35.15
CA GLY A 46 -42.47 -48.77 -34.60
C GLY A 46 -43.73 -48.05 -34.12
N LEU A 47 -44.83 -48.19 -34.86
CA LEU A 47 -46.17 -47.83 -34.41
C LEU A 47 -46.61 -48.84 -33.34
N GLY A 48 -46.89 -48.37 -32.12
CA GLY A 48 -47.44 -49.20 -31.06
C GLY A 48 -47.84 -48.34 -29.86
N GLY A 49 -49.15 -48.14 -29.68
CA GLY A 49 -49.71 -47.42 -28.54
C GLY A 49 -49.54 -48.18 -27.23
N GLY A 50 -49.31 -47.43 -26.17
CA GLY A 50 -49.26 -47.89 -24.79
C GLY A 50 -48.85 -46.71 -23.92
N GLY A 51 -49.82 -46.09 -23.25
CA GLY A 51 -49.55 -45.01 -22.31
C GLY A 51 -48.76 -45.55 -21.12
N ASP A 52 -47.52 -45.12 -21.00
CA ASP A 52 -46.76 -45.16 -19.75
C ASP A 52 -46.58 -43.73 -19.25
N PRO A 53 -46.80 -43.48 -17.95
CA PRO A 53 -46.70 -42.15 -17.37
C PRO A 53 -45.26 -41.66 -17.55
N ALA A 54 -45.14 -40.37 -17.86
CA ALA A 54 -43.87 -39.66 -17.90
C ALA A 54 -43.04 -40.05 -16.67
N ALA A 55 -41.99 -40.86 -16.88
CA ALA A 55 -40.95 -41.03 -15.90
C ALA A 55 -40.43 -39.63 -15.64
N ALA A 56 -40.74 -39.09 -14.45
CA ALA A 56 -40.16 -37.87 -13.96
C ALA A 56 -38.64 -38.04 -14.12
N ARG A 57 -38.06 -37.36 -15.11
CA ARG A 57 -36.61 -37.20 -15.18
C ARG A 57 -36.26 -36.62 -13.82
N SER A 58 -35.61 -37.41 -12.97
CA SER A 58 -35.06 -36.91 -11.73
C SER A 58 -34.08 -35.83 -12.16
N ALA A 59 -34.52 -34.57 -12.11
CA ALA A 59 -33.75 -33.43 -12.54
C ALA A 59 -32.75 -33.15 -11.43
N LEU A 60 -31.75 -34.03 -11.34
CA LEU A 60 -30.56 -33.78 -10.55
C LEU A 60 -29.92 -32.49 -11.08
N PRO A 61 -29.38 -31.64 -10.19
CA PRO A 61 -28.61 -30.48 -10.60
C PRO A 61 -27.44 -30.90 -11.51
N PRO A 62 -27.08 -30.08 -12.51
CA PRO A 62 -26.02 -30.41 -13.47
C PRO A 62 -24.64 -30.54 -12.82
N ALA A 63 -24.41 -29.86 -11.70
CA ALA A 63 -23.23 -29.99 -10.86
C ALA A 63 -23.61 -29.88 -9.38
N THR A 64 -22.69 -30.30 -8.48
CA THR A 64 -22.88 -30.15 -7.03
C THR A 64 -21.64 -29.57 -6.37
N ALA A 65 -21.85 -28.76 -5.32
CA ALA A 65 -20.82 -28.25 -4.43
C ALA A 65 -21.05 -28.78 -3.00
N ALA A 66 -20.01 -28.84 -2.17
CA ALA A 66 -20.17 -29.18 -0.76
C ALA A 66 -20.58 -27.95 0.05
N ILE A 67 -21.38 -28.15 1.10
CA ILE A 67 -21.50 -27.20 2.20
C ILE A 67 -20.22 -27.31 3.02
N GLU A 68 -19.48 -26.22 3.14
CA GLU A 68 -18.23 -26.18 3.91
C GLU A 68 -18.42 -25.37 5.18
N ARG A 69 -17.89 -25.84 6.31
CA ARG A 69 -17.77 -25.00 7.51
C ARG A 69 -16.48 -24.19 7.37
N THR A 70 -16.60 -22.88 7.28
CA THR A 70 -15.45 -22.00 7.05
C THR A 70 -15.66 -20.64 7.70
N THR A 71 -14.59 -19.84 7.72
CA THR A 71 -14.69 -18.42 8.08
C THR A 71 -14.91 -17.60 6.82
N LEU A 72 -16.01 -16.87 6.73
CA LEU A 72 -16.20 -15.87 5.68
C LEU A 72 -15.66 -14.52 6.15
N VAL A 73 -14.90 -13.85 5.29
CA VAL A 73 -14.30 -12.55 5.58
C VAL A 73 -14.90 -11.51 4.65
N GLU A 74 -15.48 -10.47 5.23
CA GLU A 74 -15.90 -9.29 4.49
C GLU A 74 -14.69 -8.36 4.37
N THR A 75 -14.39 -7.90 3.15
CA THR A 75 -13.30 -6.99 2.87
C THR A 75 -13.82 -5.62 2.49
N GLN A 76 -13.03 -4.59 2.81
CA GLN A 76 -13.19 -3.24 2.31
C GLN A 76 -11.97 -2.90 1.47
N ASP A 77 -12.20 -2.60 0.20
CA ASP A 77 -11.15 -2.27 -0.73
C ASP A 77 -10.83 -0.78 -0.63
N VAL A 78 -9.54 -0.46 -0.59
CA VAL A 78 -9.04 0.92 -0.54
C VAL A 78 -7.80 1.08 -1.40
N ASP A 79 -7.66 2.25 -2.00
CA ASP A 79 -6.50 2.58 -2.82
C ASP A 79 -5.25 2.83 -1.97
N GLY A 80 -4.14 2.24 -2.40
CA GLY A 80 -2.82 2.44 -1.80
C GLY A 80 -1.76 2.81 -2.82
N THR A 81 -0.62 3.28 -2.32
CA THR A 81 0.59 3.49 -3.13
C THR A 81 1.73 2.68 -2.57
N LEU A 82 2.23 1.72 -3.33
CA LEU A 82 3.51 1.07 -3.06
C LEU A 82 4.63 2.08 -3.26
N GLY A 83 5.51 2.18 -2.27
CA GLY A 83 6.66 3.07 -2.29
C GLY A 83 7.62 2.77 -1.15
N TYR A 84 8.23 3.83 -0.58
CA TYR A 84 9.24 3.71 0.48
C TYR A 84 8.85 4.48 1.76
N GLY A 85 7.55 4.77 1.91
CA GLY A 85 6.94 5.49 3.02
C GLY A 85 7.01 7.01 2.87
N GLY A 86 6.63 7.71 3.94
CA GLY A 86 6.62 9.17 3.97
C GLY A 86 7.99 9.80 3.72
N ALA A 87 8.03 10.82 2.86
CA ALA A 87 9.26 11.56 2.55
C ALA A 87 9.57 12.60 3.64
N ARG A 88 10.86 12.72 3.98
CA ARG A 88 11.37 13.73 4.93
C ARG A 88 12.33 14.67 4.23
N THR A 89 12.21 15.95 4.52
CA THR A 89 13.06 16.99 3.94
C THR A 89 14.39 17.10 4.69
N VAL A 90 15.49 17.15 3.94
CA VAL A 90 16.80 17.58 4.42
C VAL A 90 16.96 19.04 4.06
N ALA A 91 17.06 19.88 5.09
CA ALA A 91 17.47 21.26 4.92
C ALA A 91 19.00 21.34 4.91
N GLY A 92 19.52 22.16 4.01
CA GLY A 92 20.92 22.52 4.01
C GLY A 92 21.19 23.50 5.14
N ALA A 93 22.12 23.16 6.02
CA ALA A 93 22.51 24.03 7.13
C ALA A 93 23.76 24.83 6.78
N GLY A 94 23.84 26.06 7.28
CA GLY A 94 25.00 26.94 7.10
C GLY A 94 24.92 27.83 5.87
N GLN A 95 26.09 28.27 5.42
CA GLN A 95 26.29 29.14 4.27
C GLN A 95 27.19 28.42 3.27
N GLY A 96 27.13 28.85 2.00
CA GLY A 96 27.99 28.31 0.95
C GLY A 96 27.20 27.92 -0.29
N THR A 97 27.90 27.29 -1.22
CA THR A 97 27.37 26.86 -2.51
C THR A 97 27.25 25.35 -2.55
N LEU A 98 26.08 24.88 -2.95
CA LEU A 98 25.81 23.47 -3.14
C LEU A 98 26.60 22.98 -4.37
N THR A 99 27.62 22.17 -4.14
CA THR A 99 28.56 21.73 -5.19
C THR A 99 28.26 20.33 -5.69
N TRP A 100 27.53 19.53 -4.90
CA TRP A 100 27.08 18.20 -5.27
C TRP A 100 25.89 17.76 -4.41
N LEU A 101 25.00 16.92 -4.97
CA LEU A 101 23.97 16.23 -4.21
C LEU A 101 23.91 14.75 -4.64
N ALA A 102 23.41 13.89 -3.77
CA ALA A 102 23.02 12.53 -4.13
C ALA A 102 21.85 12.52 -5.13
N GLY A 103 21.88 11.62 -6.13
CA GLY A 103 20.86 11.51 -7.18
C GLY A 103 19.54 10.91 -6.68
N PRO A 104 18.37 11.30 -7.22
CA PRO A 104 17.12 10.59 -6.97
C PRO A 104 17.27 9.09 -7.22
N GLY A 105 16.70 8.25 -6.36
CA GLY A 105 16.86 6.80 -6.44
C GLY A 105 18.07 6.24 -5.70
N SER A 106 19.11 7.05 -5.47
CA SER A 106 20.32 6.57 -4.79
C SER A 106 20.08 6.24 -3.32
N VAL A 107 20.74 5.17 -2.85
CA VAL A 107 20.74 4.78 -1.44
C VAL A 107 22.02 5.29 -0.78
N VAL A 108 21.86 6.14 0.23
CA VAL A 108 22.97 6.69 1.01
C VAL A 108 23.07 5.94 2.34
N SER A 109 24.27 5.44 2.62
CA SER A 109 24.60 4.73 3.86
C SER A 109 25.44 5.60 4.81
N ARG A 110 25.58 5.17 6.07
CA ARG A 110 26.32 5.91 7.10
C ARG A 110 27.73 6.27 6.62
N GLY A 111 28.14 7.51 6.86
CA GLY A 111 29.43 8.07 6.47
C GLY A 111 29.52 8.53 5.01
N ARG A 112 28.56 8.16 4.15
CA ARG A 112 28.54 8.62 2.75
C ARG A 112 27.91 10.01 2.67
N ALA A 113 28.44 10.84 1.78
CA ALA A 113 27.92 12.18 1.52
C ALA A 113 26.48 12.14 1.03
N VAL A 114 25.61 12.96 1.64
CA VAL A 114 24.25 13.22 1.17
C VAL A 114 24.28 14.37 0.16
N TYR A 115 25.07 15.41 0.46
CA TYR A 115 25.38 16.54 -0.40
C TYR A 115 26.76 17.11 -0.05
N ARG A 116 27.24 18.09 -0.83
CA ARG A 116 28.47 18.84 -0.56
C ARG A 116 28.23 20.35 -0.62
N VAL A 117 28.88 21.07 0.29
CA VAL A 117 28.88 22.54 0.32
C VAL A 117 30.31 23.01 0.16
N ASP A 118 30.57 23.83 -0.86
CA ASP A 118 31.93 24.30 -1.19
C ASP A 118 32.95 23.14 -1.28
N ASP A 119 32.55 22.07 -1.96
CA ASP A 119 33.20 20.75 -2.11
C ASP A 119 33.44 19.95 -0.81
N ARG A 120 32.97 20.44 0.33
CA ARG A 120 33.05 19.72 1.61
C ARG A 120 31.84 18.79 1.79
N PRO A 121 32.05 17.49 2.07
CA PRO A 121 30.95 16.54 2.23
C PRO A 121 30.15 16.73 3.51
N VAL A 122 28.83 16.66 3.38
CA VAL A 122 27.91 16.51 4.52
C VAL A 122 27.45 15.04 4.55
N PRO A 123 28.08 14.18 5.39
CA PRO A 123 27.78 12.76 5.44
C PRO A 123 26.46 12.45 6.16
N LEU A 124 25.95 11.24 5.94
CA LEU A 124 24.84 10.67 6.69
C LEU A 124 25.32 10.02 7.98
N LEU A 125 24.70 10.36 9.10
CA LEU A 125 24.83 9.67 10.39
C LEU A 125 23.49 9.06 10.79
N TYR A 126 23.54 8.01 11.62
CA TYR A 126 22.35 7.32 12.09
C TYR A 126 21.92 7.80 13.47
N GLY A 127 20.64 8.11 13.63
CA GLY A 127 20.14 8.66 14.88
C GLY A 127 18.71 9.17 14.81
N GLY A 128 18.18 9.50 15.98
CA GLY A 128 16.90 10.19 16.15
C GLY A 128 17.06 11.66 16.53
N LEU A 129 18.24 12.06 17.01
CA LEU A 129 18.52 13.43 17.44
C LEU A 129 19.34 14.17 16.37
N PRO A 130 18.90 15.34 15.88
CA PRO A 130 19.72 16.16 14.99
C PRO A 130 20.93 16.73 15.75
N LEU A 131 21.96 17.18 15.02
CA LEU A 131 23.03 18.00 15.58
C LEU A 131 22.49 19.41 15.83
N TYR A 132 21.82 19.62 16.97
CA TYR A 132 21.14 20.88 17.31
C TYR A 132 22.04 21.90 18.02
N ARG A 133 23.24 21.49 18.44
CA ARG A 133 24.26 22.34 19.05
C ARG A 133 25.65 21.82 18.67
N THR A 134 26.67 22.64 18.91
CA THR A 134 28.06 22.22 18.74
C THR A 134 28.45 21.20 19.80
N LEU A 135 29.01 20.06 19.36
CA LEU A 135 29.66 19.08 20.24
C LEU A 135 31.15 19.41 20.33
N ALA A 136 31.65 19.53 21.55
CA ALA A 136 33.04 19.81 21.87
C ALA A 136 33.37 19.25 23.27
N GLU A 137 34.65 19.26 23.64
CA GLU A 137 35.10 18.82 24.97
C GLU A 137 34.27 19.44 26.11
N GLY A 138 33.84 18.59 27.05
CA GLY A 138 32.95 18.96 28.16
C GLY A 138 31.45 18.90 27.83
N THR A 139 31.07 18.75 26.56
CA THR A 139 29.64 18.59 26.18
C THR A 139 29.10 17.27 26.71
N LYS A 140 27.90 17.30 27.29
CA LYS A 140 27.23 16.10 27.80
C LYS A 140 25.82 15.95 27.28
N GLY A 141 25.42 14.72 26.92
CA GLY A 141 24.04 14.44 26.50
C GLY A 141 23.87 13.17 25.66
N SER A 142 22.61 12.91 25.30
CA SER A 142 22.25 11.78 24.42
C SER A 142 22.69 11.99 22.96
N ASP A 143 22.86 13.24 22.55
CA ASP A 143 23.43 13.66 21.27
C ASP A 143 24.91 13.24 21.16
N VAL A 144 25.68 13.43 22.24
CA VAL A 144 27.07 12.93 22.35
C VAL A 144 27.11 11.42 22.20
N LEU A 145 26.32 10.68 22.99
CA LEU A 145 26.26 9.22 22.92
C LEU A 145 25.91 8.71 21.53
N GLN A 146 24.93 9.34 20.88
CA GLN A 146 24.55 8.99 19.51
C GLN A 146 25.70 9.23 18.54
N PHE A 147 26.36 10.38 18.64
CA PHE A 147 27.47 10.73 17.75
C PHE A 147 28.69 9.81 17.95
N GLU A 148 29.05 9.52 19.19
CA GLU A 148 30.13 8.58 19.55
C GLU A 148 29.88 7.17 19.04
N ARG A 149 28.62 6.69 19.10
CA ARG A 149 28.22 5.42 18.47
C ARG A 149 28.43 5.44 16.96
N ASN A 150 28.18 6.57 16.30
CA ASN A 150 28.41 6.71 14.87
C ASN A 150 29.91 6.68 14.53
N LEU A 151 30.73 7.45 15.24
CA LEU A 151 32.19 7.44 15.07
C LEU A 151 32.76 6.03 15.20
N ARG A 152 32.41 5.33 16.28
CA ARG A 152 32.84 3.93 16.49
C ARG A 152 32.42 3.03 15.33
N ALA A 153 31.18 3.17 14.87
CA ALA A 153 30.65 2.35 13.80
C ALA A 153 31.12 2.76 12.39
N LEU A 154 31.83 3.89 12.28
CA LEU A 154 32.61 4.32 11.12
C LEU A 154 34.09 3.88 11.22
N GLY A 155 34.49 3.24 12.33
CA GLY A 155 35.85 2.74 12.56
C GLY A 155 36.75 3.68 13.37
N TYR A 156 36.27 4.85 13.79
CA TYR A 156 37.02 5.74 14.67
C TYR A 156 36.89 5.25 16.12
N THR A 157 37.99 4.77 16.70
CA THR A 157 38.04 4.19 18.05
C THR A 157 39.01 4.97 18.95
N GLY A 158 39.28 4.46 20.16
CA GLY A 158 40.20 5.10 21.11
C GLY A 158 39.55 6.07 22.10
N PHE A 159 38.22 6.00 22.24
CA PHE A 159 37.43 6.76 23.22
C PHE A 159 36.31 5.85 23.78
N THR A 160 35.73 6.25 24.91
CA THR A 160 34.59 5.54 25.50
C THR A 160 33.30 6.06 24.88
N VAL A 161 32.40 5.16 24.49
CA VAL A 161 31.08 5.56 23.99
C VAL A 161 30.14 5.73 25.17
N ASP A 162 29.97 6.98 25.60
CA ASP A 162 29.14 7.35 26.74
C ASP A 162 28.39 8.67 26.45
N LYS A 163 28.07 9.47 27.46
CA LYS A 163 27.32 10.74 27.30
C LYS A 163 28.21 11.97 27.46
N THR A 164 29.52 11.84 27.46
CA THR A 164 30.49 12.89 27.75
C THR A 164 31.52 12.98 26.65
N TYR A 165 31.56 14.14 25.99
CA TYR A 165 32.52 14.40 24.94
C TYR A 165 33.85 14.80 25.60
N ASP A 166 34.82 13.89 25.59
CA ASP A 166 36.15 14.10 26.18
C ASP A 166 37.22 14.40 25.12
N ALA A 167 38.47 14.57 25.57
CA ALA A 167 39.61 14.83 24.68
C ALA A 167 39.91 13.66 23.73
N ALA A 168 39.58 12.43 24.11
CA ALA A 168 39.75 11.26 23.27
C ALA A 168 38.70 11.24 22.14
N THR A 169 37.45 11.59 22.44
CA THR A 169 36.40 11.81 21.43
C THR A 169 36.79 12.96 20.50
N ALA A 170 37.33 14.07 21.03
CA ALA A 170 37.83 15.17 20.21
C ALA A 170 38.94 14.73 19.23
N ALA A 171 39.88 13.91 19.70
CA ALA A 171 40.94 13.35 18.86
C ALA A 171 40.40 12.40 17.77
N ALA A 172 39.37 11.60 18.09
CA ALA A 172 38.68 10.78 17.10
C ALA A 172 37.93 11.62 16.06
N VAL A 173 37.33 12.74 16.47
CA VAL A 173 36.68 13.70 15.56
C VAL A 173 37.68 14.35 14.63
N ARG A 174 38.87 14.72 15.08
CA ARG A 174 39.93 15.27 14.20
C ARG A 174 40.28 14.29 13.08
N ARG A 175 40.50 13.01 13.40
CA ARG A 175 40.73 11.97 12.38
C ARG A 175 39.55 11.77 11.43
N TRP A 176 38.32 11.90 11.93
CA TRP A 176 37.13 11.84 11.08
C TRP A 176 37.01 13.06 10.16
N GLN A 177 37.38 14.25 10.64
CA GLN A 177 37.41 15.48 9.86
C GLN A 177 38.49 15.45 8.78
N ASP A 178 39.69 14.99 9.11
CA ASP A 178 40.79 14.75 8.17
C ASP A 178 40.33 13.82 7.02
N ALA A 179 39.72 12.68 7.36
CA ALA A 179 39.21 11.74 6.36
C ALA A 179 38.07 12.32 5.48
N LEU A 180 37.39 13.39 5.92
CA LEU A 180 36.41 14.12 5.14
C LEU A 180 37.02 15.28 4.33
N GLY A 181 38.29 15.61 4.55
CA GLY A 181 38.96 16.77 3.94
C GLY A 181 38.44 18.11 4.47
N VAL A 182 38.06 18.19 5.75
CA VAL A 182 37.58 19.42 6.40
C VAL A 182 38.47 19.79 7.60
N ASP A 183 38.35 21.02 8.09
CA ASP A 183 39.17 21.53 9.19
C ASP A 183 39.05 20.64 10.45
N GLU A 184 40.19 20.17 10.96
CA GLU A 184 40.33 19.28 12.11
C GLU A 184 40.15 20.01 13.46
N THR A 185 39.00 20.66 13.61
CA THR A 185 38.68 21.43 14.83
C THR A 185 38.50 20.56 16.07
N GLY A 186 38.21 19.26 15.90
CA GLY A 186 37.78 18.39 17.01
C GLY A 186 36.42 18.81 17.58
N ARG A 187 35.63 19.58 16.83
CA ARG A 187 34.30 20.05 17.19
C ARG A 187 33.32 19.72 16.08
N VAL A 188 32.06 19.47 16.45
CA VAL A 188 31.02 19.08 15.48
C VAL A 188 29.88 20.08 15.57
N ALA A 189 29.80 20.99 14.60
CA ALA A 189 28.75 21.99 14.54
C ALA A 189 27.44 21.42 13.95
N PRO A 190 26.29 22.08 14.21
CA PRO A 190 25.07 21.85 13.44
C PRO A 190 25.35 21.94 11.93
N GLY A 191 24.80 21.00 11.16
CA GLY A 191 25.04 20.94 9.72
C GLY A 191 26.26 20.16 9.26
N ALA A 192 27.15 19.74 10.18
CA ALA A 192 28.30 18.91 9.85
C ALA A 192 27.90 17.52 9.31
N ALA A 193 26.68 17.07 9.57
CA ALA A 193 26.12 15.83 9.04
C ALA A 193 24.60 15.88 8.97
N VAL A 194 24.02 15.10 8.06
CA VAL A 194 22.59 14.77 8.05
C VAL A 194 22.37 13.60 9.00
N VAL A 195 21.36 13.68 9.87
CA VAL A 195 20.99 12.58 10.76
C VAL A 195 19.65 11.97 10.31
N ALA A 196 19.62 10.65 10.15
CA ALA A 196 18.40 9.90 9.86
C ALA A 196 18.36 8.57 10.63
N PRO A 197 17.21 7.90 10.77
CA PRO A 197 17.12 6.64 11.53
C PRO A 197 17.97 5.48 10.97
N GLY A 198 18.42 5.56 9.72
CA GLY A 198 19.20 4.52 9.07
C GLY A 198 19.62 4.93 7.66
N ARG A 199 19.86 3.94 6.78
CA ARG A 199 20.06 4.19 5.34
C ARG A 199 18.85 4.93 4.78
N ILE A 200 19.11 5.86 3.86
CA ILE A 200 18.08 6.65 3.22
C ILE A 200 18.10 6.41 1.72
N ARG A 201 16.94 6.47 1.08
CA ARG A 201 16.81 6.57 -0.38
C ARG A 201 16.48 8.01 -0.72
N VAL A 202 17.23 8.64 -1.62
CA VAL A 202 16.90 10.01 -2.09
C VAL A 202 15.62 9.92 -2.92
N ALA A 203 14.56 10.59 -2.46
CA ALA A 203 13.28 10.59 -3.14
C ALA A 203 13.25 11.66 -4.24
N GLU A 204 13.67 12.88 -3.92
CA GLU A 204 13.63 14.01 -4.83
C GLU A 204 14.72 15.02 -4.45
N ARG A 205 15.28 15.72 -5.43
CA ARG A 205 16.12 16.90 -5.17
C ARG A 205 15.22 18.14 -5.10
N LYS A 206 15.48 19.02 -4.13
CA LYS A 206 14.78 20.29 -3.96
C LYS A 206 15.67 21.50 -4.28
N ALA A 207 16.97 21.28 -4.44
CA ALA A 207 17.96 22.25 -4.88
C ALA A 207 18.87 21.67 -5.98
N ASN A 208 19.56 22.55 -6.69
CA ASN A 208 20.49 22.26 -7.77
C ASN A 208 21.93 22.58 -7.39
N VAL A 209 22.88 21.98 -8.11
CA VAL A 209 24.29 22.37 -8.00
C VAL A 209 24.43 23.83 -8.45
N GLY A 210 25.12 24.65 -7.66
CA GLY A 210 25.26 26.09 -7.84
C GLY A 210 24.34 26.91 -6.93
N ASP A 211 23.31 26.30 -6.35
CA ASP A 211 22.39 27.02 -5.45
C ASP A 211 23.06 27.35 -4.11
N ARG A 212 22.58 28.41 -3.45
CA ARG A 212 22.99 28.74 -2.08
C ARG A 212 22.30 27.83 -1.07
N VAL A 213 23.06 27.40 -0.07
CA VAL A 213 22.56 26.59 1.04
C VAL A 213 21.77 27.49 2.02
N GLY A 214 20.71 26.96 2.62
CA GLY A 214 19.82 27.69 3.54
C GLY A 214 18.34 27.29 3.46
N GLY A 215 18.00 26.40 2.53
CA GLY A 215 16.65 25.86 2.35
C GLY A 215 16.62 24.34 2.15
N PRO A 216 15.48 23.80 1.71
CA PRO A 216 15.34 22.39 1.34
C PRO A 216 16.34 21.98 0.25
N VAL A 217 17.14 20.95 0.52
CA VAL A 217 18.16 20.44 -0.42
C VAL A 217 17.64 19.21 -1.16
N LEU A 218 17.08 18.25 -0.43
CA LEU A 218 16.47 17.05 -0.98
C LEU A 218 15.44 16.47 -0.01
N THR A 219 14.62 15.55 -0.50
CA THR A 219 13.79 14.69 0.33
C THR A 219 14.33 13.26 0.29
N TYR A 220 14.15 12.54 1.40
CA TYR A 220 14.49 11.14 1.49
C TYR A 220 13.36 10.31 2.07
N THR A 221 13.37 9.02 1.76
CA THR A 221 12.49 8.00 2.33
C THR A 221 13.32 6.93 3.02
N GLY A 222 12.65 5.94 3.62
CA GLY A 222 13.29 4.69 3.97
C GLY A 222 13.82 3.94 2.73
N THR A 223 14.47 2.80 2.97
CA THR A 223 14.90 1.88 1.90
C THR A 223 14.01 0.64 1.78
N THR A 224 13.06 0.47 2.70
CA THR A 224 12.15 -0.67 2.72
C THR A 224 10.88 -0.30 1.99
N ARG A 225 10.40 -1.20 1.14
CA ARG A 225 9.13 -1.02 0.44
C ARG A 225 7.96 -1.16 1.42
N VAL A 226 7.05 -0.20 1.37
CA VAL A 226 5.81 -0.15 2.16
C VAL A 226 4.68 0.37 1.28
N VAL A 227 3.44 0.05 1.62
CA VAL A 227 2.26 0.65 1.00
C VAL A 227 1.75 1.75 1.91
N SER A 228 1.53 2.93 1.35
CA SER A 228 0.89 4.06 2.02
C SER A 228 -0.55 4.19 1.53
N VAL A 229 -1.49 4.27 2.46
CA VAL A 229 -2.93 4.42 2.19
C VAL A 229 -3.39 5.70 2.88
N ASP A 230 -4.05 6.59 2.15
CA ASP A 230 -4.79 7.71 2.72
C ASP A 230 -6.21 7.23 3.02
N LEU A 231 -6.38 6.63 4.20
CA LEU A 231 -7.60 5.92 4.57
C LEU A 231 -8.68 6.90 5.03
N ASP A 232 -9.90 6.78 4.51
CA ASP A 232 -11.04 7.54 5.04
C ASP A 232 -11.23 7.25 6.54
N VAL A 233 -11.48 8.31 7.32
CA VAL A 233 -11.75 8.22 8.76
C VAL A 233 -12.90 7.25 9.07
N GLU A 234 -13.88 7.10 8.18
CA GLU A 234 -14.98 6.13 8.38
C GLU A 234 -14.51 4.67 8.49
N TYR A 235 -13.43 4.34 7.77
CA TYR A 235 -12.81 3.00 7.74
C TYR A 235 -11.65 2.85 8.73
N GLN A 236 -11.30 3.90 9.48
CA GLN A 236 -10.21 3.87 10.46
C GLN A 236 -10.34 2.72 11.47
N ARG A 237 -11.58 2.34 11.83
CA ARG A 237 -11.86 1.22 12.74
C ARG A 237 -11.35 -0.14 12.23
N LEU A 238 -11.20 -0.27 10.91
CA LEU A 238 -10.70 -1.47 10.23
C LEU A 238 -9.17 -1.51 10.22
N ALA A 239 -8.51 -0.35 10.19
CA ALA A 239 -7.06 -0.23 10.21
C ALA A 239 -6.50 -0.30 11.64
N ARG A 240 -6.26 -1.51 12.13
CA ARG A 240 -5.58 -1.75 13.41
C ARG A 240 -4.11 -2.06 13.19
N LYS A 241 -3.22 -1.45 13.99
CA LYS A 241 -1.80 -1.80 13.96
C LYS A 241 -1.62 -3.30 14.20
N GLY A 242 -0.85 -3.94 13.33
CA GLY A 242 -0.61 -5.37 13.36
C GLY A 242 -1.67 -6.19 12.62
N ALA A 243 -2.76 -5.61 12.13
CA ALA A 243 -3.71 -6.33 11.30
C ALA A 243 -3.06 -6.75 9.98
N GLU A 244 -3.44 -7.93 9.51
CA GLU A 244 -3.03 -8.47 8.23
C GLU A 244 -3.97 -7.95 7.14
N VAL A 245 -3.42 -7.68 5.97
CA VAL A 245 -4.15 -7.19 4.80
C VAL A 245 -3.62 -7.88 3.55
N GLU A 246 -4.47 -8.05 2.56
CA GLU A 246 -4.04 -8.43 1.21
C GLU A 246 -3.86 -7.18 0.35
N ILE A 247 -2.90 -7.24 -0.55
CA ILE A 247 -2.53 -6.15 -1.44
C ILE A 247 -2.46 -6.73 -2.85
N GLU A 248 -3.29 -6.22 -3.74
CA GLU A 248 -3.24 -6.54 -5.16
C GLU A 248 -2.29 -5.57 -5.87
N LEU A 249 -1.31 -6.13 -6.58
CA LEU A 249 -0.34 -5.38 -7.37
C LEU A 249 -0.88 -5.12 -8.78
N PRO A 250 -0.38 -4.10 -9.50
CA PRO A 250 -0.76 -3.87 -10.90
C PRO A 250 -0.48 -5.02 -11.86
N SER A 251 0.36 -5.99 -11.46
CA SER A 251 0.59 -7.22 -12.21
C SER A 251 -0.56 -8.24 -12.10
N GLY A 252 -1.51 -8.03 -11.18
CA GLY A 252 -2.55 -9.00 -10.81
C GLY A 252 -2.10 -9.99 -9.73
N ASP A 253 -0.86 -9.88 -9.23
CA ASP A 253 -0.37 -10.72 -8.13
C ASP A 253 -0.82 -10.16 -6.77
N THR A 254 -1.23 -11.04 -5.87
CA THR A 254 -1.56 -10.69 -4.48
C THR A 254 -0.38 -10.95 -3.53
N VAL A 255 -0.13 -10.01 -2.63
CA VAL A 255 0.86 -10.12 -1.55
C VAL A 255 0.23 -9.77 -0.21
N THR A 256 0.70 -10.40 0.86
CA THR A 256 0.26 -10.09 2.21
C THR A 256 1.09 -8.97 2.83
N GLY A 257 0.40 -8.09 3.56
CA GLY A 257 0.99 -6.99 4.30
C GLY A 257 0.51 -6.97 5.75
N ARG A 258 1.20 -6.20 6.58
CA ARG A 258 0.80 -5.92 7.96
C ARG A 258 0.79 -4.44 8.23
N ILE A 259 -0.31 -3.93 8.79
CA ILE A 259 -0.42 -2.52 9.16
C ILE A 259 0.64 -2.20 10.22
N SER A 260 1.56 -1.31 9.88
CA SER A 260 2.71 -0.96 10.71
C SER A 260 2.49 0.33 11.52
N SER A 261 1.75 1.27 10.94
CA SER A 261 1.39 2.55 11.55
C SER A 261 0.02 3.02 11.06
N VAL A 262 -0.67 3.76 11.93
CA VAL A 262 -1.95 4.42 11.64
C VAL A 262 -1.82 5.84 12.17
N GLY A 263 -2.04 6.81 11.29
CA GLY A 263 -1.98 8.23 11.59
C GLY A 263 -3.01 8.59 12.66
N LYS A 264 -2.60 9.43 13.60
CA LYS A 264 -3.49 9.97 14.64
C LYS A 264 -4.07 11.34 14.27
N VAL A 265 -3.55 11.94 13.20
CA VAL A 265 -3.94 13.26 12.73
C VAL A 265 -4.65 13.06 11.40
N ALA A 266 -5.87 13.55 11.33
CA ALA A 266 -6.65 13.54 10.11
C ALA A 266 -6.22 14.71 9.23
N LYS A 267 -6.02 14.48 7.94
CA LYS A 267 -5.73 15.51 6.94
C LYS A 267 -7.04 15.82 6.22
N GLU A 268 -7.47 17.08 6.24
CA GLU A 268 -8.62 17.51 5.46
C GLU A 268 -8.34 17.30 3.97
N GLY A 269 -9.30 16.68 3.28
CA GLY A 269 -9.29 16.61 1.83
C GLY A 269 -9.55 18.00 1.24
N ALA A 270 -8.89 18.31 0.12
CA ALA A 270 -9.23 19.50 -0.66
C ALA A 270 -10.36 19.17 -1.63
N GLU A 271 -11.46 19.93 -1.58
CA GLU A 271 -12.68 19.88 -2.43
C GLU A 271 -13.23 18.47 -2.68
N ASP A 272 -14.41 18.16 -2.12
CA ASP A 272 -15.16 16.88 -2.26
C ASP A 272 -14.39 15.59 -1.90
N ARG A 273 -13.17 15.71 -1.37
CA ARG A 273 -12.39 14.57 -0.86
C ARG A 273 -12.61 14.38 0.63
N PRO A 274 -12.74 13.12 1.09
CA PRO A 274 -12.93 12.85 2.50
C PRO A 274 -11.68 13.23 3.30
N THR A 275 -11.90 13.46 4.58
CA THR A 275 -10.81 13.57 5.54
C THR A 275 -10.16 12.19 5.70
N THR A 276 -8.84 12.13 5.59
CA THR A 276 -8.11 10.86 5.60
C THR A 276 -7.09 10.78 6.74
N VAL A 277 -6.76 9.56 7.14
CA VAL A 277 -5.65 9.23 8.03
C VAL A 277 -4.63 8.38 7.29
N GLU A 278 -3.36 8.75 7.41
CA GLU A 278 -2.28 8.03 6.73
C GLU A 278 -2.02 6.67 7.42
N VAL A 279 -2.09 5.58 6.65
CA VAL A 279 -1.81 4.22 7.13
C VAL A 279 -0.61 3.67 6.36
N GLU A 280 0.41 3.16 7.06
CA GLU A 280 1.54 2.49 6.42
C GLU A 280 1.48 0.99 6.66
N ILE A 281 1.57 0.23 5.57
CA ILE A 281 1.53 -1.23 5.55
C ILE A 281 2.91 -1.76 5.18
N ALA A 282 3.50 -2.54 6.08
CA ALA A 282 4.74 -3.26 5.79
C ALA A 282 4.42 -4.49 4.93
N VAL A 283 5.07 -4.60 3.78
CA VAL A 283 4.78 -5.69 2.83
C VAL A 283 5.77 -6.84 3.03
N ALA A 284 5.25 -8.07 3.10
CA ALA A 284 6.07 -9.28 3.14
C ALA A 284 6.51 -9.68 1.70
N GLY A 285 7.60 -10.44 1.57
CA GLY A 285 7.95 -11.07 0.29
C GLY A 285 8.44 -10.12 -0.81
N ARG A 286 9.59 -9.47 -0.61
CA ARG A 286 10.18 -8.48 -1.54
C ARG A 286 10.32 -8.92 -3.00
N ALA A 287 10.45 -10.23 -3.26
CA ALA A 287 10.60 -10.78 -4.60
C ALA A 287 9.35 -10.59 -5.47
N LYS A 288 8.15 -10.59 -4.86
CA LYS A 288 6.87 -10.46 -5.58
C LYS A 288 6.51 -9.02 -5.94
N LEU A 289 7.18 -8.03 -5.34
CA LEU A 289 6.90 -6.60 -5.57
C LEU A 289 7.38 -6.07 -6.93
N GLY A 290 8.06 -6.90 -7.72
CA GLY A 290 8.62 -6.51 -9.01
C GLY A 290 9.67 -5.40 -8.91
N SER A 291 9.87 -4.70 -10.04
CA SER A 291 10.83 -3.61 -10.19
C SER A 291 10.22 -2.21 -9.99
N TYR A 292 8.95 -2.12 -9.58
CA TYR A 292 8.30 -0.84 -9.39
C TYR A 292 8.97 -0.05 -8.25
N ASP A 293 9.26 1.22 -8.52
CA ASP A 293 9.75 2.18 -7.53
C ASP A 293 8.60 2.86 -6.80
N LYS A 294 7.52 3.17 -7.54
CA LYS A 294 6.22 3.56 -7.03
C LYS A 294 5.14 2.97 -7.94
N ALA A 295 4.05 2.49 -7.35
CA ALA A 295 2.91 1.97 -8.10
C ALA A 295 1.61 2.12 -7.30
N PRO A 296 0.47 2.41 -7.96
CA PRO A 296 -0.83 2.24 -7.31
C PRO A 296 -1.05 0.76 -6.99
N VAL A 297 -1.73 0.48 -5.89
CA VAL A 297 -2.12 -0.88 -5.47
C VAL A 297 -3.51 -0.82 -4.87
N GLU A 298 -4.21 -1.94 -4.85
CA GLU A 298 -5.48 -2.08 -4.14
C GLU A 298 -5.22 -2.85 -2.83
N VAL A 299 -5.79 -2.39 -1.73
CA VAL A 299 -5.61 -3.00 -0.40
C VAL A 299 -6.96 -3.49 0.10
N HIS A 300 -7.03 -4.78 0.40
CA HIS A 300 -8.22 -5.42 0.96
C HIS A 300 -8.12 -5.43 2.48
N LEU A 301 -8.83 -4.52 3.14
CA LEU A 301 -8.92 -4.45 4.60
C LEU A 301 -9.98 -5.43 5.10
N THR A 302 -9.68 -6.25 6.11
CA THR A 302 -10.70 -7.08 6.75
C THR A 302 -11.71 -6.21 7.51
N ALA A 303 -12.95 -6.15 7.04
CA ALA A 303 -14.05 -5.44 7.68
C ALA A 303 -14.63 -6.26 8.85
N ASN A 304 -15.11 -7.47 8.55
CA ASN A 304 -15.71 -8.40 9.51
C ASN A 304 -15.28 -9.84 9.24
N ARG A 305 -15.40 -10.69 10.26
CA ARG A 305 -15.17 -12.14 10.15
C ARG A 305 -16.36 -12.89 10.71
N HIS A 306 -16.81 -13.87 9.94
CA HIS A 306 -17.91 -14.77 10.28
C HIS A 306 -17.32 -16.17 10.44
N PRO A 307 -16.77 -16.51 11.63
CA PRO A 307 -16.13 -17.80 11.84
C PRO A 307 -17.15 -18.93 11.94
N ASP A 308 -16.72 -20.13 11.55
CA ASP A 308 -17.46 -21.38 11.74
C ASP A 308 -18.86 -21.40 11.12
N VAL A 309 -19.07 -20.70 10.02
CA VAL A 309 -20.35 -20.65 9.30
C VAL A 309 -20.42 -21.68 8.18
N PHE A 310 -21.62 -22.11 7.81
CA PHE A 310 -21.80 -22.93 6.61
C PHE A 310 -21.82 -22.04 5.38
N ALA A 311 -20.92 -22.31 4.44
CA ALA A 311 -20.80 -21.55 3.19
C ALA A 311 -21.04 -22.44 1.97
N VAL A 312 -21.73 -21.88 0.97
CA VAL A 312 -21.91 -22.48 -0.36
C VAL A 312 -21.60 -21.45 -1.44
N PRO A 313 -21.28 -21.85 -2.69
CA PRO A 313 -21.20 -20.92 -3.81
C PRO A 313 -22.53 -20.17 -3.98
N ILE A 314 -22.48 -18.89 -4.38
CA ILE A 314 -23.70 -18.07 -4.57
C ILE A 314 -24.66 -18.73 -5.58
N GLY A 315 -24.12 -19.39 -6.61
CA GLY A 315 -24.91 -20.14 -7.60
C GLY A 315 -25.70 -21.34 -7.03
N ALA A 316 -25.47 -21.75 -5.78
CA ALA A 316 -26.24 -22.80 -5.13
C ALA A 316 -27.60 -22.31 -4.58
N LEU A 317 -27.78 -20.99 -4.47
CA LEU A 317 -29.01 -20.41 -3.98
C LEU A 317 -30.09 -20.39 -5.06
N ILE A 318 -31.30 -20.75 -4.65
CA ILE A 318 -32.50 -20.71 -5.46
C ILE A 318 -33.47 -19.74 -4.81
N ALA A 319 -33.87 -18.71 -5.55
CA ALA A 319 -34.89 -17.77 -5.12
C ALA A 319 -36.25 -18.47 -5.02
N ARG A 320 -36.98 -18.21 -3.95
CA ARG A 320 -38.33 -18.73 -3.71
C ARG A 320 -39.35 -17.62 -3.94
N GLY A 321 -40.57 -17.98 -4.31
CA GLY A 321 -41.65 -17.03 -4.61
C GLY A 321 -42.14 -16.21 -3.41
N ASP A 322 -41.74 -16.59 -2.19
CA ASP A 322 -42.01 -15.88 -0.93
C ASP A 322 -40.93 -14.84 -0.58
N GLY A 323 -39.94 -14.62 -1.45
CA GLY A 323 -38.83 -13.69 -1.24
C GLY A 323 -37.66 -14.27 -0.43
N GLY A 324 -37.73 -15.54 -0.03
CA GLY A 324 -36.65 -16.25 0.65
C GLY A 324 -35.73 -17.03 -0.31
N TYR A 325 -34.71 -17.69 0.26
CA TYR A 325 -33.78 -18.54 -0.49
C TYR A 325 -33.89 -20.02 -0.07
N ALA A 326 -33.45 -20.91 -0.94
CA ALA A 326 -33.27 -22.32 -0.66
C ALA A 326 -32.01 -22.87 -1.36
N VAL A 327 -31.54 -24.02 -0.89
CA VAL A 327 -30.52 -24.83 -1.57
C VAL A 327 -31.11 -26.19 -1.96
N GLN A 328 -30.68 -26.74 -3.09
CA GLN A 328 -31.04 -28.10 -3.51
C GLN A 328 -30.06 -29.10 -2.94
N VAL A 329 -30.39 -29.73 -1.81
CA VAL A 329 -29.55 -30.77 -1.21
C VAL A 329 -29.69 -32.07 -2.01
N VAL A 330 -28.57 -32.61 -2.47
CA VAL A 330 -28.48 -33.86 -3.22
C VAL A 330 -27.96 -34.97 -2.30
N GLN A 331 -28.78 -35.99 -2.06
CA GLN A 331 -28.42 -37.13 -1.22
C GLN A 331 -28.98 -38.42 -1.82
N ASN A 332 -28.15 -39.45 -1.96
CA ASN A 332 -28.55 -40.77 -2.48
C ASN A 332 -29.31 -40.71 -3.82
N GLY A 333 -28.91 -39.81 -4.72
CA GLY A 333 -29.57 -39.63 -6.03
C GLY A 333 -30.94 -38.95 -5.97
N ARG A 334 -31.31 -38.35 -4.83
CA ARG A 334 -32.54 -37.56 -4.66
C ARG A 334 -32.20 -36.10 -4.36
N VAL A 335 -33.05 -35.20 -4.83
CA VAL A 335 -32.95 -33.76 -4.58
C VAL A 335 -34.02 -33.35 -3.57
N ARG A 336 -33.61 -32.63 -2.52
CA ARG A 336 -34.50 -31.99 -1.56
C ARG A 336 -34.20 -30.50 -1.53
N THR A 337 -35.22 -29.68 -1.80
CA THR A 337 -35.12 -28.22 -1.61
C THR A 337 -35.23 -27.91 -0.13
N VAL A 338 -34.21 -27.28 0.44
CA VAL A 338 -34.16 -26.88 1.85
C VAL A 338 -34.16 -25.36 1.92
N PRO A 339 -35.15 -24.73 2.58
CA PRO A 339 -35.14 -23.29 2.79
C PRO A 339 -33.97 -22.89 3.69
N VAL A 340 -33.33 -21.77 3.38
CA VAL A 340 -32.18 -21.25 4.11
C VAL A 340 -32.33 -19.77 4.40
N GLU A 341 -31.80 -19.34 5.53
CA GLU A 341 -31.50 -17.93 5.79
C GLU A 341 -30.09 -17.64 5.30
N THR A 342 -29.90 -16.49 4.68
CA THR A 342 -28.60 -16.07 4.14
C THR A 342 -27.97 -15.02 5.05
N GLY A 343 -26.67 -15.17 5.30
CA GLY A 343 -25.85 -14.20 6.01
C GLY A 343 -24.99 -13.37 5.05
N VAL A 344 -23.69 -13.34 5.28
CA VAL A 344 -22.72 -12.59 4.48
C VAL A 344 -22.50 -13.21 3.10
N PHE A 345 -22.28 -12.35 2.10
CA PHE A 345 -21.88 -12.73 0.74
C PHE A 345 -20.48 -12.18 0.50
N THR A 346 -19.52 -13.05 0.23
CA THR A 346 -18.12 -12.65 0.00
C THR A 346 -17.39 -13.71 -0.81
N GLU A 347 -16.44 -13.29 -1.66
CA GLU A 347 -15.60 -14.18 -2.49
C GLU A 347 -16.39 -15.23 -3.30
N GLY A 348 -17.56 -14.85 -3.84
CA GLY A 348 -18.41 -15.77 -4.61
C GLY A 348 -19.11 -16.85 -3.77
N ARG A 349 -19.05 -16.74 -2.45
CA ARG A 349 -19.71 -17.61 -1.47
C ARG A 349 -20.75 -16.85 -0.66
N VAL A 350 -21.63 -17.60 -0.03
CA VAL A 350 -22.69 -17.09 0.85
C VAL A 350 -22.78 -17.95 2.09
N GLU A 351 -22.87 -17.29 3.25
CA GLU A 351 -23.24 -17.91 4.52
C GLU A 351 -24.69 -18.34 4.48
N ILE A 352 -24.96 -19.58 4.83
CA ILE A 352 -26.30 -20.14 4.92
C ILE A 352 -26.53 -20.75 6.29
N SER A 353 -27.75 -20.59 6.81
CA SER A 353 -28.23 -21.32 7.98
C SER A 353 -29.59 -21.93 7.67
N GLY A 354 -29.88 -23.09 8.25
CA GLY A 354 -31.11 -23.82 7.95
C GLY A 354 -31.18 -25.16 8.64
N ALA A 355 -32.41 -25.59 8.96
CA ALA A 355 -32.64 -26.84 9.67
C ALA A 355 -32.21 -28.05 8.82
N GLY A 356 -31.39 -28.92 9.40
CA GLY A 356 -30.95 -30.15 8.75
C GLY A 356 -29.89 -29.94 7.65
N LEU A 357 -29.18 -28.82 7.67
CA LEU A 357 -27.92 -28.64 6.94
C LEU A 357 -26.75 -29.11 7.80
N ALA A 358 -25.78 -29.75 7.16
CA ALA A 358 -24.51 -30.12 7.79
C ALA A 358 -23.36 -29.96 6.80
N GLU A 359 -22.16 -29.83 7.35
CA GLU A 359 -20.93 -29.84 6.58
C GLU A 359 -20.81 -31.12 5.74
N GLY A 360 -20.30 -30.98 4.52
CA GLY A 360 -20.10 -32.07 3.57
C GLY A 360 -21.34 -32.46 2.76
N MET A 361 -22.54 -31.98 3.13
CA MET A 361 -23.74 -32.17 2.30
C MET A 361 -23.53 -31.55 0.92
N LYS A 362 -24.07 -32.18 -0.13
CA LYS A 362 -23.96 -31.68 -1.50
C LYS A 362 -25.16 -30.82 -1.85
N VAL A 363 -24.91 -29.64 -2.39
CA VAL A 363 -25.92 -28.73 -2.92
C VAL A 363 -25.78 -28.58 -4.43
N GLY A 364 -26.90 -28.48 -5.14
CA GLY A 364 -26.92 -28.24 -6.57
C GLY A 364 -26.36 -26.88 -6.94
N VAL A 365 -25.58 -26.82 -8.01
CA VAL A 365 -25.09 -25.58 -8.63
C VAL A 365 -25.28 -25.64 -10.15
N PRO A 366 -25.46 -24.50 -10.84
CA PRO A 366 -25.48 -24.43 -12.29
C PRO A 366 -24.15 -24.88 -12.91
N SER A 367 -24.21 -25.34 -14.17
CA SER A 367 -23.07 -25.81 -14.96
C SER A 367 -22.15 -24.68 -15.42
#